data_AF-A0AAD9BK23-F1
#
_entry.id   AF-A0AAD9BK23-F1
#
_cell.length_a   1.000
_cell.length_b   1.000
_cell.length_c   1.000
_cell.angle_alpha   90.00
_cell.angle_beta   90.00
_cell.angle_gamma   90.00
#
_symmetry.space_group_name_H-M   'P 1'
#
loop_
_entity.id
_entity.type
_entity.pdbx_description
1 polymer ?
#
loop_
_entity_poly.entity_id
_entity_poly.type
_entity_poly.pdbx_seq_one_letter_code
_entity_poly.pdbx_strand_id
1 'polypeptide(L)'
;MLENPTEAVNDLSYFDCIDSVMENSKVLGESMAGISHHAKNSNLPEFGDSVSGGSKALCGLTEAAAQAAYLVGVSDPNSSAGQKGLVDPSQFARANQSIQMACQNLVDPSCTQSQVLSAATIVAKHTSALCNACRLASSKTPNPVAKRQFVQSAKEVANTTANLVKSIKALDGAFNQDNREKCKAATGPLIEAVDNLTAFASNPEFASIPAQISPEGHAAMEPIVMAAKTMLESSTGLIQTARYLAVNPKDPPKWSVLAGHSRTVSDSIKKLITNMREKAPGQRECDDSIEVLNGCIREVDQASLAAISQQLTPREDISMEMAASVHEISNLIDPVGVAARSEASQLGHKVSQMVSYFEPLIMAAIGTASKIVSSQQQMAVLDQTKTLTESALQMLYTAKEAGGNPKAAHMQEAWRSRCR
;
A
#
# COMPACT_ATOMS: atom_id res chain seq x y z
N MET A 1 6.39 -7.54 -8.30
CA MET A 1 5.31 -6.67 -7.81
C MET A 1 4.00 -7.45 -7.74
N LEU A 2 3.46 -7.95 -8.86
CA LEU A 2 2.20 -8.72 -8.85
C LEU A 2 2.35 -10.21 -8.49
N GLU A 3 3.55 -10.76 -8.62
CA GLU A 3 3.86 -12.09 -8.08
C GLU A 3 4.13 -11.96 -6.58
N ASN A 4 3.21 -12.47 -5.78
CA ASN A 4 3.24 -12.49 -4.31
C ASN A 4 3.45 -11.11 -3.63
N PRO A 5 2.44 -10.22 -3.65
CA PRO A 5 2.53 -8.86 -3.09
C PRO A 5 2.56 -8.89 -1.54
N THR A 6 3.70 -9.25 -0.98
CA THR A 6 3.94 -9.35 0.48
C THR A 6 4.65 -8.13 1.05
N GLU A 7 5.00 -7.16 0.21
CA GLU A 7 5.61 -5.89 0.63
C GLU A 7 4.85 -4.72 0.03
N ALA A 8 4.74 -3.64 0.82
CA ALA A 8 4.21 -2.37 0.33
C ALA A 8 5.11 -1.82 -0.78
N VAL A 9 4.51 -1.53 -1.94
CA VAL A 9 5.19 -0.98 -3.11
C VAL A 9 5.53 0.50 -2.90
N ASN A 10 4.63 1.24 -2.26
CA ASN A 10 4.77 2.66 -1.98
C ASN A 10 4.03 3.03 -0.68
N ASP A 11 4.00 4.33 -0.37
CA ASP A 11 3.35 4.85 0.85
C ASP A 11 1.93 5.37 0.56
N LEU A 12 1.32 5.01 -0.57
CA LEU A 12 -0.03 5.44 -0.92
C LEU A 12 -1.09 4.73 -0.06
N SER A 13 -2.12 5.49 0.32
CA SER A 13 -3.34 4.92 0.91
C SER A 13 -4.14 4.15 -0.15
N TYR A 14 -5.10 3.34 0.31
CA TYR A 14 -5.94 2.56 -0.61
C TYR A 14 -6.71 3.42 -1.61
N PHE A 15 -7.26 4.55 -1.17
CA PHE A 15 -7.99 5.46 -2.06
C PHE A 15 -7.07 6.23 -2.99
N ASP A 16 -5.85 6.57 -2.55
CA ASP A 16 -4.85 7.16 -3.44
C ASP A 16 -4.43 6.17 -4.53
N CYS A 17 -4.42 4.86 -4.25
CA CYS A 17 -4.22 3.84 -5.28
C CYS A 17 -5.35 3.85 -6.31
N ILE A 18 -6.62 3.98 -5.90
CA ILE A 18 -7.76 4.08 -6.83
C ILE A 18 -7.63 5.33 -7.71
N ASP A 19 -7.30 6.48 -7.12
CA ASP A 19 -7.11 7.72 -7.86
C ASP A 19 -5.94 7.62 -8.84
N SER A 20 -4.83 7.02 -8.41
CA SER A 20 -3.68 6.74 -9.28
C SER A 20 -4.06 5.83 -10.46
N VAL A 21 -4.86 4.79 -10.22
CA VAL A 21 -5.37 3.91 -11.29
C VAL A 21 -6.26 4.69 -12.26
N MET A 22 -7.15 5.55 -11.75
CA MET A 22 -8.02 6.37 -12.61
C MET A 22 -7.21 7.34 -13.48
N GLU A 23 -6.24 8.05 -12.91
CA GLU A 23 -5.41 9.00 -13.67
C GLU A 23 -4.56 8.27 -14.73
N ASN A 24 -3.86 7.21 -14.33
CA ASN A 24 -3.04 6.43 -15.28
C ASN A 24 -3.91 5.74 -16.35
N SER A 25 -5.16 5.35 -16.04
CA SER A 25 -6.07 4.77 -17.04
C SER A 25 -6.41 5.75 -18.16
N LYS A 26 -6.58 7.05 -17.83
CA LYS A 26 -6.84 8.10 -18.80
C LYS A 26 -5.62 8.30 -19.72
N VAL A 27 -4.43 8.42 -19.13
CA VAL A 27 -3.17 8.57 -19.87
C VAL A 27 -2.92 7.37 -20.78
N LEU A 28 -3.19 6.15 -20.30
CA LEU A 28 -3.05 4.93 -21.11
C LEU A 28 -4.06 4.90 -22.26
N GLY A 29 -5.31 5.30 -22.04
CA GLY A 29 -6.33 5.40 -23.08
C GLY A 29 -5.94 6.37 -24.20
N GLU A 30 -5.45 7.55 -23.83
CA GLU A 30 -4.91 8.55 -24.77
C GLU A 30 -3.69 8.00 -25.54
N SER A 31 -2.77 7.34 -24.83
CA SER A 31 -1.58 6.72 -25.42
C SER A 31 -1.94 5.61 -26.41
N MET A 32 -2.92 4.76 -26.11
CA MET A 32 -3.37 3.69 -27.00
C MET A 32 -4.01 4.23 -28.29
N ALA A 33 -4.77 5.33 -28.18
CA ALA A 33 -5.30 6.04 -29.33
C ALA A 33 -4.18 6.67 -30.17
N GLY A 34 -3.20 7.31 -29.52
CA GLY A 34 -2.00 7.88 -30.14
C GLY A 34 -1.18 6.84 -30.89
N ILE A 35 -0.87 5.70 -30.27
CA ILE A 35 -0.15 4.57 -30.88
C ILE A 35 -0.83 4.14 -32.19
N SER A 36 -2.15 3.97 -32.16
CA SER A 36 -2.93 3.55 -33.33
C SER A 36 -2.93 4.64 -34.42
N HIS A 37 -3.10 5.90 -34.04
CA HIS A 37 -3.15 7.03 -34.98
C HIS A 37 -1.79 7.25 -35.67
N HIS A 38 -0.70 7.31 -34.89
CA HIS A 38 0.64 7.59 -35.40
C HIS A 38 1.22 6.43 -36.20
N ALA A 39 0.91 5.17 -35.83
CA ALA A 39 1.26 4.01 -36.66
C ALA A 39 0.58 4.06 -38.03
N LYS A 40 -0.72 4.42 -38.09
CA LYS A 40 -1.45 4.54 -39.35
C LYS A 40 -0.88 5.63 -40.27
N ASN A 41 -0.45 6.74 -39.67
CA ASN A 41 0.07 7.90 -40.40
C ASN A 41 1.59 7.85 -40.61
N SER A 42 2.28 6.78 -40.20
CA SER A 42 3.74 6.62 -40.30
C SER A 42 4.54 7.73 -39.60
N ASN A 43 3.98 8.33 -38.54
CA ASN A 43 4.67 9.34 -37.74
C ASN A 43 5.44 8.66 -36.60
N LEU A 44 6.65 8.18 -36.91
CA LEU A 44 7.45 7.36 -35.99
C LEU A 44 7.90 8.07 -34.70
N PRO A 45 8.29 9.37 -34.71
CA PRO A 45 8.60 10.10 -33.48
C PRO A 45 7.43 10.12 -32.48
N GLU A 46 6.26 10.58 -32.92
CA GLU A 46 5.07 10.68 -32.07
C GLU A 46 4.52 9.30 -31.65
N PHE A 47 4.71 8.29 -32.50
CA PHE A 47 4.45 6.89 -32.13
C PHE A 47 5.34 6.48 -30.94
N GLY A 48 6.63 6.80 -30.99
CA GLY A 48 7.58 6.52 -29.90
C GLY A 48 7.18 7.21 -28.60
N ASP A 49 6.75 8.47 -28.67
CA ASP A 49 6.30 9.23 -27.51
C ASP A 49 5.00 8.65 -26.92
N SER A 50 4.05 8.24 -27.77
CA SER A 50 2.82 7.56 -27.34
C SER A 50 3.11 6.21 -26.68
N VAL A 51 4.07 5.43 -27.20
CA VAL A 51 4.51 4.18 -26.57
C VAL A 51 5.19 4.46 -25.22
N SER A 52 6.03 5.49 -25.13
CA SER A 52 6.68 5.89 -23.87
C SER A 52 5.67 6.32 -22.81
N GLY A 53 4.69 7.14 -23.19
CA GLY A 53 3.57 7.56 -22.33
C GLY A 53 2.75 6.36 -21.84
N GLY A 54 2.38 5.46 -22.75
CA GLY A 54 1.65 4.24 -22.42
C GLY A 54 2.44 3.32 -21.48
N SER A 55 3.74 3.17 -21.70
CA SER A 55 4.61 2.38 -20.82
C SER A 55 4.68 2.95 -19.40
N LYS A 56 4.82 4.28 -19.26
CA LYS A 56 4.84 4.94 -17.94
C LYS A 56 3.50 4.77 -17.22
N ALA A 57 2.39 4.94 -17.93
CA ALA A 57 1.06 4.74 -17.38
C ALA A 57 0.83 3.28 -16.91
N LEU A 58 1.32 2.29 -17.67
CA LEU A 58 1.28 0.88 -17.28
C LEU A 58 2.10 0.59 -16.02
N CYS A 59 3.28 1.20 -15.86
CA CYS A 59 4.05 1.12 -14.62
C CYS A 59 3.24 1.69 -13.44
N GLY A 60 2.68 2.89 -13.59
CA GLY A 60 1.85 3.52 -12.56
C GLY A 60 0.61 2.69 -12.17
N LEU A 61 -0.10 2.12 -13.16
CA LEU A 61 -1.21 1.19 -12.93
C LEU A 61 -0.78 -0.05 -12.15
N THR A 62 0.38 -0.62 -12.50
CA THR A 62 0.89 -1.84 -11.87
C THR A 62 1.32 -1.58 -10.43
N GLU A 63 2.01 -0.46 -10.18
CA GLU A 63 2.43 -0.06 -8.84
C GLU A 63 1.23 0.19 -7.93
N ALA A 64 0.22 0.92 -8.43
CA ALA A 64 -1.00 1.19 -7.67
C ALA A 64 -1.83 -0.08 -7.43
N ALA A 65 -1.97 -0.97 -8.43
CA ALA A 65 -2.67 -2.24 -8.28
C ALA A 65 -1.97 -3.17 -7.30
N ALA A 66 -0.64 -3.26 -7.36
CA ALA A 66 0.15 -4.08 -6.44
C ALA A 66 0.07 -3.56 -4.99
N GLN A 67 0.14 -2.23 -4.81
CA GLN A 67 -0.07 -1.62 -3.50
C GLN A 67 -1.48 -1.88 -2.97
N ALA A 68 -2.50 -1.71 -3.81
CA ALA A 68 -3.89 -1.98 -3.42
C ALA A 68 -4.09 -3.45 -3.04
N ALA A 69 -3.57 -4.39 -3.83
CA ALA A 69 -3.62 -5.81 -3.53
C ALA A 69 -2.93 -6.14 -2.19
N TYR A 70 -1.75 -5.57 -1.93
CA TYR A 70 -1.06 -5.69 -0.65
C TYR A 70 -1.94 -5.20 0.51
N LEU A 71 -2.52 -3.99 0.40
CA LEU A 71 -3.37 -3.40 1.44
C LEU A 71 -4.63 -4.23 1.73
N VAL A 72 -5.21 -4.88 0.71
CA VAL A 72 -6.33 -5.81 0.86
C VAL A 72 -5.90 -7.10 1.53
N GLY A 73 -4.75 -7.66 1.13
CA GLY A 73 -4.22 -8.88 1.74
C GLY A 73 -3.93 -8.71 3.23
N VAL A 74 -3.30 -7.60 3.62
CA VAL A 74 -2.95 -7.33 5.03
C VAL A 74 -4.11 -6.81 5.87
N SER A 75 -5.25 -6.44 5.27
CA SER A 75 -6.44 -6.04 6.03
C SER A 75 -7.24 -7.21 6.60
N ASP A 76 -6.95 -8.44 6.15
CA ASP A 76 -7.58 -9.62 6.72
C ASP A 76 -7.18 -9.80 8.20
N PRO A 77 -8.13 -10.14 9.09
CA PRO A 77 -7.87 -10.35 10.52
C PRO A 77 -6.76 -11.34 10.87
N ASN A 78 -6.52 -12.34 10.02
CA ASN A 78 -5.51 -13.36 10.25
C ASN A 78 -4.18 -13.04 9.56
N SER A 79 -4.10 -11.92 8.84
CA SER A 79 -2.87 -11.43 8.24
C SER A 79 -2.06 -10.59 9.22
N SER A 80 -0.75 -10.50 8.97
CA SER A 80 0.14 -9.53 9.64
C SER A 80 0.86 -8.68 8.61
N ALA A 81 0.80 -7.36 8.80
CA ALA A 81 1.46 -6.41 7.91
C ALA A 81 2.98 -6.61 7.95
N GLY A 82 3.61 -6.50 6.79
CA GLY A 82 5.04 -6.55 6.66
C GLY A 82 5.66 -5.30 7.28
N GLN A 83 6.87 -5.44 7.81
CA GLN A 83 7.64 -4.32 8.29
C GLN A 83 8.67 -3.95 7.23
N LYS A 84 8.51 -2.77 6.61
CA LYS A 84 9.51 -2.25 5.68
C LYS A 84 10.85 -2.11 6.40
N GLY A 85 11.90 -2.65 5.80
CA GLY A 85 13.25 -2.58 6.34
C GLY A 85 13.71 -1.15 6.51
N LEU A 86 14.67 -0.94 7.41
CA LEU A 86 15.29 0.37 7.58
C LEU A 86 16.14 0.77 6.37
N VAL A 87 16.64 -0.23 5.62
CA VAL A 87 17.44 -0.07 4.41
C VAL A 87 17.07 -1.15 3.38
N ASP A 88 17.31 -0.88 2.10
CA ASP A 88 17.23 -1.87 1.01
C ASP A 88 18.64 -2.44 0.74
N PRO A 89 18.94 -3.68 1.14
CA PRO A 89 20.27 -4.27 0.93
C PRO A 89 20.67 -4.33 -0.56
N SER A 90 19.71 -4.49 -1.47
CA SER A 90 19.97 -4.54 -2.91
C SER A 90 20.40 -3.17 -3.46
N GLN A 91 19.85 -2.08 -2.91
CA GLN A 91 20.29 -0.72 -3.24
C GLN A 91 21.73 -0.49 -2.78
N PHE A 92 22.07 -0.92 -1.57
CA PHE A 92 23.41 -0.78 -1.02
C PHE A 92 24.43 -1.59 -1.82
N ALA A 93 24.12 -2.86 -2.13
CA ALA A 93 24.97 -3.72 -2.94
C ALA A 93 25.23 -3.14 -4.35
N ARG A 94 24.20 -2.63 -5.04
CA ARG A 94 24.33 -2.00 -6.37
C ARG A 94 25.15 -0.70 -6.32
N ALA A 95 24.94 0.11 -5.29
CA ALA A 95 25.73 1.33 -5.09
C ALA A 95 27.20 0.99 -4.82
N ASN A 96 27.46 -0.02 -3.98
CA ASN A 96 28.80 -0.50 -3.70
C ASN A 96 29.51 -0.98 -4.98
N GLN A 97 28.86 -1.86 -5.75
CA GLN A 97 29.43 -2.36 -7.02
C GLN A 97 29.76 -1.22 -8.00
N SER A 98 28.87 -0.22 -8.11
CA SER A 98 29.08 0.95 -8.98
C SER A 98 30.27 1.79 -8.52
N ILE A 99 30.44 1.96 -7.20
CA ILE A 99 31.57 2.69 -6.61
C ILE A 99 32.87 1.91 -6.83
N GLN A 100 32.87 0.59 -6.62
CA GLN A 100 34.05 -0.26 -6.84
C GLN A 100 34.51 -0.20 -8.30
N MET A 101 33.59 -0.35 -9.27
CA MET A 101 33.90 -0.25 -10.70
C MET A 101 34.47 1.14 -11.06
N ALA A 102 33.86 2.21 -10.54
CA ALA A 102 34.35 3.57 -10.77
C ALA A 102 35.74 3.80 -10.14
N CYS A 103 35.98 3.27 -8.94
CA CYS A 103 37.28 3.34 -8.28
C CYS A 103 38.34 2.52 -9.04
N GLN A 104 37.98 1.37 -9.60
CA GLN A 104 38.89 0.56 -10.40
C GLN A 104 39.33 1.30 -11.69
N ASN A 105 38.39 1.98 -12.35
CA ASN A 105 38.70 2.85 -13.49
C ASN A 105 39.60 4.03 -13.11
N LEU A 106 39.49 4.56 -11.89
CA LEU A 106 40.38 5.64 -11.40
C LEU A 106 41.81 5.17 -11.13
N VAL A 107 41.99 3.87 -10.84
CA VAL A 107 43.28 3.27 -10.54
C VAL A 107 44.01 2.75 -11.80
N ASP A 108 43.30 2.65 -12.92
CA ASP A 108 43.85 2.19 -14.20
C ASP A 108 44.90 3.19 -14.76
N PRO A 109 46.14 2.74 -15.03
CA PRO A 109 47.19 3.57 -15.63
C PRO A 109 46.81 4.19 -16.99
N SER A 110 45.91 3.55 -17.73
CA SER A 110 45.45 3.96 -19.06
C SER A 110 44.25 4.92 -19.04
N CYS A 111 43.74 5.26 -17.85
CA CYS A 111 42.58 6.11 -17.69
C CYS A 111 42.82 7.54 -18.23
N THR A 112 41.90 8.01 -19.07
CA THR A 112 41.90 9.37 -19.65
C THR A 112 41.26 10.38 -18.71
N GLN A 113 41.57 11.68 -18.86
CA GLN A 113 40.99 12.75 -18.04
C GLN A 113 39.44 12.77 -18.06
N SER A 114 38.82 12.48 -19.21
CA SER A 114 37.36 12.37 -19.34
C SER A 114 36.79 11.21 -18.50
N GLN A 115 37.48 10.06 -18.49
CA GLN A 115 37.09 8.90 -17.69
C GLN A 115 37.24 9.15 -16.18
N VAL A 116 38.27 9.91 -15.77
CA VAL A 116 38.46 10.33 -14.36
C VAL A 116 37.26 11.14 -13.87
N LEU A 117 36.81 12.14 -14.64
CA LEU A 117 35.66 12.99 -14.28
C LEU A 117 34.34 12.20 -14.27
N SER A 118 34.17 11.28 -15.22
CA SER A 118 33.01 10.38 -15.27
C SER A 118 32.95 9.49 -14.01
N ALA A 119 34.05 8.84 -13.65
CA ALA A 119 34.15 8.00 -12.47
C ALA A 119 33.88 8.80 -11.18
N ALA A 120 34.40 10.03 -11.08
CA ALA A 120 34.12 10.94 -9.97
C ALA A 120 32.63 11.22 -9.79
N THR A 121 31.92 11.44 -10.91
CA THR A 121 30.49 11.72 -10.93
C THR A 121 29.69 10.52 -10.43
N ILE A 122 30.05 9.31 -10.88
CA ILE A 122 29.43 8.06 -10.43
C ILE A 122 29.64 7.88 -8.92
N VAL A 123 30.88 8.02 -8.44
CA VAL A 123 31.21 7.90 -7.01
C VAL A 123 30.41 8.91 -6.18
N ALA A 124 30.41 10.19 -6.54
CA ALA A 124 29.68 11.23 -5.81
C ALA A 124 28.17 10.97 -5.77
N LYS A 125 27.59 10.51 -6.88
CA LYS A 125 26.17 10.15 -6.97
C LYS A 125 25.79 9.02 -6.00
N HIS A 126 26.54 7.92 -6.05
CA HIS A 126 26.20 6.73 -5.26
C HIS A 126 26.52 6.90 -3.78
N THR A 127 27.63 7.56 -3.43
CA THR A 127 27.98 7.85 -2.02
C THR A 127 26.97 8.82 -1.38
N SER A 128 26.51 9.84 -2.11
CA SER A 128 25.44 10.73 -1.66
C SER A 128 24.12 9.97 -1.43
N ALA A 129 23.77 9.04 -2.32
CA ALA A 129 22.60 8.18 -2.16
C ALA A 129 22.70 7.30 -0.89
N LEU A 130 23.86 6.68 -0.65
CA LEU A 130 24.12 5.88 0.55
C LEU A 130 24.01 6.72 1.84
N CYS A 131 24.60 7.93 1.85
CA CYS A 131 24.53 8.84 3.00
C CYS A 131 23.08 9.24 3.30
N ASN A 132 22.28 9.53 2.26
CA ASN A 132 20.86 9.86 2.41
C ASN A 132 20.05 8.68 2.97
N ALA A 133 20.31 7.45 2.48
CA ALA A 133 19.67 6.25 2.98
C ALA A 133 20.01 6.00 4.46
N CYS A 134 21.28 6.15 4.85
CA CYS A 134 21.70 6.03 6.26
C CYS A 134 21.05 7.08 7.16
N ARG A 135 20.94 8.33 6.68
CA ARG A 135 20.26 9.39 7.43
C ARG A 135 18.80 9.03 7.66
N LEU A 136 18.09 8.54 6.63
CA LEU A 136 16.70 8.10 6.77
C LEU A 136 16.58 6.92 7.74
N ALA A 137 17.42 5.91 7.61
CA ALA A 137 17.47 4.75 8.52
C ALA A 137 17.70 5.18 9.98
N SER A 138 18.64 6.10 10.21
CA SER A 138 18.95 6.64 11.55
C SER A 138 17.79 7.41 12.18
N SER A 139 16.91 8.01 11.36
CA SER A 139 15.73 8.74 11.85
C SER A 139 14.57 7.82 12.21
N LYS A 140 14.51 6.62 11.59
CA LYS A 140 13.43 5.65 11.75
C LYS A 140 13.75 4.53 12.75
N THR A 141 15.02 4.29 13.06
CA THR A 141 15.41 3.22 13.98
C THR A 141 15.17 3.59 15.44
N PRO A 142 14.50 2.73 16.23
CA PRO A 142 14.36 2.91 17.68
C PRO A 142 15.63 2.49 18.44
N ASN A 143 16.53 1.73 17.81
CA ASN A 143 17.76 1.23 18.44
C ASN A 143 18.84 2.35 18.50
N PRO A 144 19.24 2.83 19.69
CA PRO A 144 20.21 3.92 19.82
C PRO A 144 21.61 3.55 19.32
N VAL A 145 21.97 2.26 19.32
CA VAL A 145 23.27 1.77 18.82
C VAL A 145 23.27 1.81 17.29
N ALA A 146 22.26 1.22 16.65
CA ALA A 146 22.12 1.24 15.19
C ALA A 146 22.03 2.68 14.65
N LYS A 147 21.31 3.58 15.37
CA LYS A 147 21.25 5.01 15.04
C LYS A 147 22.63 5.66 14.99
N ARG A 148 23.45 5.46 16.03
CA ARG A 148 24.82 6.02 16.07
C ARG A 148 25.67 5.44 14.94
N GLN A 149 25.54 4.16 14.66
CA GLN A 149 26.31 3.48 13.62
C GLN A 149 25.96 3.99 12.22
N PHE A 150 24.67 4.14 11.87
CA PHE A 150 24.27 4.74 10.60
C PHE A 150 24.80 6.17 10.40
N VAL A 151 24.74 7.00 11.45
CA VAL A 151 25.25 8.37 11.40
C VAL A 151 26.76 8.39 11.21
N GLN A 152 27.48 7.52 11.92
CA GLN A 152 28.93 7.43 11.83
C GLN A 152 29.38 6.91 10.46
N SER A 153 28.78 5.83 9.95
CA SER A 153 29.10 5.29 8.62
C SER A 153 28.78 6.29 7.50
N ALA A 154 27.67 7.04 7.59
CA ALA A 154 27.37 8.11 6.63
C ALA A 154 28.43 9.23 6.67
N LYS A 155 28.89 9.61 7.86
CA LYS A 155 29.94 10.62 8.04
C LYS A 155 31.28 10.15 7.49
N GLU A 156 31.64 8.89 7.71
CA GLU A 156 32.86 8.28 7.18
C GLU A 156 32.84 8.26 5.65
N VAL A 157 31.76 7.75 5.04
CA VAL A 157 31.58 7.75 3.58
C VAL A 157 31.65 9.17 3.01
N ALA A 158 30.98 10.15 3.63
CA ALA A 158 31.03 11.54 3.17
C ALA A 158 32.45 12.13 3.25
N ASN A 159 33.18 11.85 4.33
CA ASN A 159 34.55 12.35 4.53
C ASN A 159 35.53 11.72 3.53
N THR A 160 35.50 10.40 3.34
CA THR A 160 36.36 9.71 2.39
C THR A 160 36.03 10.11 0.94
N THR A 161 34.75 10.29 0.63
CA THR A 161 34.31 10.84 -0.67
C THR A 161 34.84 12.25 -0.91
N ALA A 162 34.74 13.15 0.08
CA ALA A 162 35.25 14.51 -0.04
C ALA A 162 36.77 14.54 -0.26
N ASN A 163 37.51 13.66 0.41
CA ASN A 163 38.96 13.52 0.22
C ASN A 163 39.28 13.02 -1.20
N LEU A 164 38.55 12.01 -1.69
CA LEU A 164 38.73 11.53 -3.06
C LEU A 164 38.41 12.60 -4.11
N VAL A 165 37.30 13.35 -3.95
CA VAL A 165 36.93 14.44 -4.86
C VAL A 165 37.98 15.56 -4.87
N LYS A 166 38.62 15.87 -3.73
CA LYS A 166 39.75 16.81 -3.68
C LYS A 166 40.94 16.30 -4.49
N SER A 167 41.31 15.03 -4.35
CA SER A 167 42.39 14.42 -5.14
C SER A 167 42.07 14.40 -6.63
N ILE A 168 40.81 14.13 -7.01
CA ILE A 168 40.35 14.16 -8.39
C ILE A 168 40.46 15.57 -8.99
N LYS A 169 40.06 16.61 -8.25
CA LYS A 169 40.21 18.01 -8.71
C LYS A 169 41.68 18.39 -8.92
N ALA A 170 42.58 17.91 -8.07
CA ALA A 170 44.01 18.11 -8.24
C ALA A 170 44.54 17.40 -9.50
N LEU A 171 44.05 16.18 -9.77
CA LEU A 171 44.41 15.41 -10.97
C LEU A 171 43.85 16.03 -12.26
N ASP A 172 42.67 16.64 -12.20
CA ASP A 172 42.05 17.36 -13.33
C ASP A 172 42.81 18.65 -13.67
N GLY A 173 43.29 19.38 -12.66
CA GLY A 173 44.11 20.58 -12.86
C GLY A 173 45.54 20.28 -13.32
N ALA A 174 46.13 19.18 -12.84
CA ALA A 174 47.47 18.74 -13.22
C ALA A 174 47.52 17.21 -13.36
N PHE A 175 47.41 16.76 -14.62
CA PHE A 175 47.39 15.35 -14.98
C PHE A 175 48.81 14.75 -14.95
N ASN A 176 49.26 14.36 -13.76
CA ASN A 176 50.59 13.80 -13.51
C ASN A 176 50.53 12.55 -12.62
N GLN A 177 51.66 11.84 -12.56
CA GLN A 177 51.77 10.57 -11.84
C GLN A 177 51.57 10.74 -10.32
N ASP A 178 52.11 11.80 -9.71
CA ASP A 178 51.98 12.07 -8.27
C ASP A 178 50.52 12.27 -7.84
N ASN A 179 49.74 13.04 -8.60
CA ASN A 179 48.32 13.26 -8.32
C ASN A 179 47.49 12.01 -8.56
N ARG A 180 47.89 11.17 -9.53
CA ARG A 180 47.26 9.87 -9.79
C ARG A 180 47.50 8.90 -8.65
N GLU A 181 48.72 8.87 -8.09
CA GLU A 181 49.03 8.07 -6.90
C GLU A 181 48.26 8.53 -5.67
N LYS A 182 48.12 9.85 -5.46
CA LYS A 182 47.27 10.41 -4.39
C LYS A 182 45.79 10.05 -4.57
N CYS A 183 45.29 10.05 -5.82
CA CYS A 183 43.92 9.63 -6.12
C CYS A 183 43.74 8.12 -5.83
N LYS A 184 44.69 7.28 -6.26
CA LYS A 184 44.71 5.85 -5.96
C LYS A 184 44.79 5.55 -4.47
N ALA A 185 45.56 6.31 -3.71
CA ALA A 185 45.60 6.16 -2.25
C ALA A 185 44.27 6.53 -1.57
N ALA A 186 43.51 7.47 -2.15
CA ALA A 186 42.23 7.91 -1.60
C ALA A 186 41.05 6.98 -1.93
N THR A 187 41.16 6.09 -2.93
CA THR A 187 40.08 5.14 -3.27
C THR A 187 39.95 4.01 -2.24
N GLY A 188 41.06 3.52 -1.69
CA GLY A 188 41.06 2.43 -0.70
C GLY A 188 40.16 2.69 0.51
N PRO A 189 40.37 3.81 1.26
CA PRO A 189 39.53 4.15 2.41
C PRO A 189 38.05 4.35 2.07
N LEU A 190 37.74 4.81 0.85
CA LEU A 190 36.36 4.94 0.41
C LEU A 190 35.70 3.58 0.18
N ILE A 191 36.40 2.66 -0.51
CA ILE A 191 35.91 1.30 -0.76
C ILE A 191 35.66 0.60 0.59
N GLU A 192 36.61 0.67 1.52
CA GLU A 192 36.46 0.07 2.84
C GLU A 192 35.27 0.63 3.63
N ALA A 193 35.09 1.96 3.63
CA ALA A 193 33.95 2.59 4.30
C ALA A 193 32.60 2.16 3.69
N VAL A 194 32.54 2.03 2.36
CA VAL A 194 31.33 1.61 1.64
C VAL A 194 31.06 0.11 1.84
N ASP A 195 32.09 -0.73 1.85
CA ASP A 195 31.99 -2.17 2.14
C ASP A 195 31.48 -2.41 3.56
N ASN A 196 32.07 -1.73 4.56
CA ASN A 196 31.63 -1.82 5.95
C ASN A 196 30.17 -1.38 6.11
N LEU A 197 29.79 -0.27 5.47
CA LEU A 197 28.40 0.19 5.48
C LEU A 197 27.45 -0.82 4.81
N THR A 198 27.86 -1.42 3.69
CA THR A 198 27.05 -2.40 2.96
C THR A 198 26.86 -3.68 3.77
N ALA A 199 27.92 -4.15 4.43
CA ALA A 199 27.87 -5.31 5.33
C ALA A 199 26.94 -5.04 6.52
N PHE A 200 27.03 -3.85 7.13
CA PHE A 200 26.13 -3.45 8.20
C PHE A 200 24.66 -3.38 7.73
N ALA A 201 24.41 -2.78 6.55
CA ALA A 201 23.08 -2.68 5.96
C ALA A 201 22.49 -4.05 5.54
N SER A 202 23.33 -5.07 5.38
CA SER A 202 22.92 -6.43 5.05
C SER A 202 22.55 -7.26 6.29
N ASN A 203 22.64 -6.68 7.50
CA ASN A 203 22.18 -7.36 8.70
C ASN A 203 20.65 -7.60 8.62
N PRO A 204 20.17 -8.84 8.82
CA PRO A 204 18.75 -9.17 8.77
C PRO A 204 17.86 -8.32 9.68
N GLU A 205 18.39 -7.75 10.76
CA GLU A 205 17.64 -6.86 11.66
C GLU A 205 17.13 -5.57 10.97
N PHE A 206 17.73 -5.19 9.83
CA PHE A 206 17.34 -4.00 9.05
C PHE A 206 16.57 -4.35 7.77
N ALA A 207 16.44 -5.63 7.45
CA ALA A 207 15.76 -6.09 6.24
C ALA A 207 14.24 -5.90 6.34
N SER A 208 13.59 -5.84 5.19
CA SER A 208 12.13 -5.91 5.14
C SER A 208 11.68 -7.28 5.64
N ILE A 209 10.72 -7.27 6.56
CA ILE A 209 9.99 -8.45 6.96
C ILE A 209 8.73 -8.49 6.08
N PRO A 210 8.58 -9.49 5.19
CA PRO A 210 7.40 -9.58 4.36
C PRO A 210 6.15 -9.79 5.23
N ALA A 211 5.02 -9.27 4.75
CA ALA A 211 3.73 -9.56 5.35
C ALA A 211 3.45 -11.05 5.33
N GLN A 212 2.86 -11.57 6.41
CA GLN A 212 2.26 -12.89 6.39
C GLN A 212 0.79 -12.71 6.05
N ILE A 213 0.44 -12.97 4.79
CA ILE A 213 -0.93 -12.84 4.31
C ILE A 213 -1.63 -14.19 4.49
N SER A 214 -2.81 -14.17 5.11
CA SER A 214 -3.63 -15.36 5.29
C SER A 214 -4.14 -15.91 3.95
N PRO A 215 -4.57 -17.19 3.86
CA PRO A 215 -5.23 -17.72 2.68
C PRO A 215 -6.45 -16.88 2.25
N GLU A 216 -7.20 -16.37 3.21
CA GLU A 216 -8.36 -15.49 2.99
C GLU A 216 -7.94 -14.13 2.42
N GLY A 217 -6.88 -13.53 2.95
CA GLY A 217 -6.28 -12.30 2.42
C GLY A 217 -5.77 -12.47 0.99
N HIS A 218 -5.13 -13.61 0.69
CA HIS A 218 -4.72 -13.97 -0.66
C HIS A 218 -5.93 -14.09 -1.61
N ALA A 219 -6.99 -14.78 -1.18
CA ALA A 219 -8.21 -14.90 -1.97
C ALA A 219 -8.91 -13.56 -2.21
N ALA A 220 -8.85 -12.63 -1.24
CA ALA A 220 -9.45 -11.31 -1.35
C ALA A 220 -8.73 -10.42 -2.37
N MET A 221 -7.40 -10.49 -2.45
CA MET A 221 -6.61 -9.68 -3.39
C MET A 221 -6.49 -10.28 -4.79
N GLU A 222 -6.73 -11.58 -4.97
CA GLU A 222 -6.59 -12.31 -6.24
C GLU A 222 -7.32 -11.63 -7.43
N PRO A 223 -8.57 -11.13 -7.30
CA PRO A 223 -9.25 -10.46 -8.42
C PRO A 223 -8.54 -9.19 -8.90
N ILE A 224 -7.89 -8.45 -7.99
CA ILE A 224 -7.10 -7.25 -8.33
C ILE A 224 -5.84 -7.66 -9.10
N VAL A 225 -5.13 -8.66 -8.57
CA VAL A 225 -3.90 -9.19 -9.18
C VAL A 225 -4.16 -9.75 -10.57
N MET A 226 -5.22 -10.55 -10.73
CA MET A 226 -5.58 -11.15 -12.02
C MET A 226 -5.96 -10.10 -13.06
N ALA A 227 -6.75 -9.10 -12.70
CA ALA A 227 -7.08 -8.00 -13.62
C ALA A 227 -5.84 -7.23 -14.08
N ALA A 228 -4.90 -6.97 -13.16
CA ALA A 228 -3.63 -6.32 -13.49
C ALA A 228 -2.71 -7.20 -14.37
N LYS A 229 -2.63 -8.51 -14.11
CA LYS A 229 -1.88 -9.47 -14.94
C LYS A 229 -2.43 -9.53 -16.37
N THR A 230 -3.74 -9.67 -16.54
CA THR A 230 -4.39 -9.69 -17.87
C THR A 230 -4.20 -8.37 -18.63
N MET A 231 -4.25 -7.23 -17.92
CA MET A 231 -3.94 -5.92 -18.49
C MET A 231 -2.52 -5.89 -19.06
N LEU A 232 -1.51 -6.30 -18.27
CA LEU A 232 -0.10 -6.29 -18.69
C LEU A 232 0.18 -7.22 -19.88
N GLU A 233 -0.39 -8.43 -19.86
CA GLU A 233 -0.25 -9.39 -20.95
C GLU A 233 -0.82 -8.83 -22.25
N SER A 234 -2.04 -8.28 -22.18
CA SER A 234 -2.72 -7.68 -23.35
C SER A 234 -2.00 -6.43 -23.86
N SER A 235 -1.48 -5.60 -22.96
CA SER A 235 -0.68 -4.42 -23.32
C SER A 235 0.63 -4.80 -24.00
N THR A 236 1.26 -5.90 -23.59
CA THR A 236 2.45 -6.43 -24.25
C THR A 236 2.14 -6.83 -25.69
N GLY A 237 1.03 -7.56 -25.91
CA GLY A 237 0.55 -7.91 -27.24
C GLY A 237 0.19 -6.69 -28.10
N LEU A 238 -0.41 -5.66 -27.49
CA LEU A 238 -0.72 -4.38 -28.14
C LEU A 238 0.56 -3.72 -28.66
N ILE A 239 1.57 -3.54 -27.81
CA ILE A 239 2.82 -2.86 -28.17
C ILE A 239 3.58 -3.65 -29.24
N GLN A 240 3.62 -4.98 -29.14
CA GLN A 240 4.25 -5.84 -30.16
C GLN A 240 3.56 -5.72 -31.53
N THR A 241 2.22 -5.72 -31.54
CA THR A 241 1.44 -5.55 -32.77
C THR A 241 1.60 -4.15 -33.34
N ALA A 242 1.58 -3.13 -32.48
CA ALA A 242 1.80 -1.74 -32.86
C ALA A 242 3.19 -1.51 -33.46
N ARG A 243 4.24 -2.13 -32.91
CA ARG A 243 5.60 -2.08 -33.45
C ARG A 243 5.66 -2.63 -34.88
N TYR A 244 4.97 -3.74 -35.15
CA TYR A 244 4.87 -4.27 -36.50
C TYR A 244 4.12 -3.32 -37.44
N LEU A 245 2.98 -2.78 -37.01
CA LEU A 245 2.15 -1.85 -37.79
C LEU A 245 2.85 -0.51 -38.07
N ALA A 246 3.76 -0.06 -37.19
CA ALA A 246 4.56 1.14 -37.42
C ALA A 246 5.48 1.00 -38.64
N VAL A 247 5.91 -0.22 -38.98
CA VAL A 247 6.69 -0.51 -40.20
C VAL A 247 5.78 -0.90 -41.36
N ASN A 248 4.69 -1.61 -41.08
CA ASN A 248 3.75 -2.14 -42.08
C ASN A 248 2.30 -1.69 -41.82
N PRO A 249 1.95 -0.42 -42.09
CA PRO A 249 0.63 0.13 -41.73
C PRO A 249 -0.53 -0.38 -42.62
N LYS A 250 -0.23 -1.07 -43.72
CA LYS A 250 -1.21 -1.55 -44.70
C LYS A 250 -1.66 -3.01 -44.48
N ASP A 251 -1.53 -3.53 -43.26
CA ASP A 251 -1.89 -4.91 -42.89
C ASP A 251 -3.23 -4.94 -42.10
N PRO A 252 -4.39 -5.15 -42.76
CA PRO A 252 -5.69 -5.12 -42.09
C PRO A 252 -5.87 -6.18 -40.99
N PRO A 253 -5.42 -7.45 -41.17
CA PRO A 253 -5.45 -8.44 -40.08
C PRO A 253 -4.79 -7.96 -38.80
N LYS A 254 -3.62 -7.31 -38.90
CA LYS A 254 -2.88 -6.82 -37.73
C LYS A 254 -3.58 -5.65 -37.04
N TRP A 255 -4.29 -4.79 -37.77
CA TRP A 255 -5.15 -3.76 -37.17
C TRP A 255 -6.31 -4.36 -36.36
N SER A 256 -6.90 -5.47 -36.82
CA SER A 256 -7.94 -6.19 -36.07
C SER A 256 -7.38 -6.75 -34.76
N VAL A 257 -6.18 -7.34 -34.80
CA VAL A 257 -5.47 -7.84 -33.60
C VAL A 257 -5.17 -6.70 -32.62
N LEU A 258 -4.67 -5.56 -33.11
CA LEU A 258 -4.41 -4.38 -32.28
C LEU A 258 -5.68 -3.90 -31.57
N ALA A 259 -6.81 -3.82 -32.28
CA ALA A 259 -8.10 -3.45 -31.71
C ALA A 259 -8.62 -4.49 -30.70
N GLY A 260 -8.32 -5.77 -30.90
CA GLY A 260 -8.60 -6.84 -29.93
C GLY A 260 -7.83 -6.67 -28.63
N HIS A 261 -6.51 -6.43 -28.70
CA HIS A 261 -5.70 -6.12 -27.52
C HIS A 261 -6.18 -4.85 -26.82
N SER A 262 -6.49 -3.79 -27.58
CA SER A 262 -6.99 -2.52 -27.04
C SER A 262 -8.29 -2.66 -26.23
N ARG A 263 -9.25 -3.46 -26.74
CA ARG A 263 -10.47 -3.80 -25.98
C ARG A 263 -10.16 -4.56 -24.70
N THR A 264 -9.30 -5.57 -24.80
CA THR A 264 -8.94 -6.41 -23.64
C THR A 264 -8.25 -5.60 -22.54
N VAL A 265 -7.34 -4.69 -22.91
CA VAL A 265 -6.71 -3.74 -21.97
C VAL A 265 -7.77 -2.87 -21.31
N SER A 266 -8.66 -2.26 -22.08
CA SER A 266 -9.72 -1.38 -21.56
C SER A 266 -10.66 -2.11 -20.59
N ASP A 267 -11.06 -3.33 -20.91
CA ASP A 267 -11.95 -4.12 -20.06
C ASP A 267 -11.23 -4.65 -18.81
N SER A 268 -9.94 -4.96 -18.91
CA SER A 268 -9.12 -5.33 -17.74
C SER A 268 -8.95 -4.17 -16.76
N ILE A 269 -8.79 -2.93 -17.27
CA ILE A 269 -8.73 -1.72 -16.43
C ILE A 269 -10.07 -1.47 -15.74
N LYS A 270 -11.20 -1.61 -16.44
CA LYS A 270 -12.53 -1.50 -15.81
C LYS A 270 -12.70 -2.52 -14.69
N LYS A 271 -12.35 -3.79 -14.96
CA LYS A 271 -12.37 -4.86 -13.96
C LYS A 271 -11.47 -4.54 -12.78
N LEU A 272 -10.26 -4.03 -13.02
CA LEU A 272 -9.33 -3.62 -11.98
C LEU A 272 -9.95 -2.54 -11.07
N ILE A 273 -10.53 -1.48 -11.66
CA ILE A 273 -11.18 -0.40 -10.90
C ILE A 273 -12.37 -0.93 -10.10
N THR A 274 -13.23 -1.77 -10.71
CA THR A 274 -14.36 -2.38 -10.02
C THR A 274 -13.91 -3.25 -8.86
N ASN A 275 -12.95 -4.15 -9.09
CA ASN A 275 -12.41 -5.03 -8.06
C ASN A 275 -11.77 -4.23 -6.92
N MET A 276 -11.04 -3.16 -7.22
CA MET A 276 -10.47 -2.28 -6.19
C MET A 276 -11.56 -1.54 -5.39
N ARG A 277 -12.70 -1.17 -5.99
CA ARG A 277 -13.80 -0.55 -5.22
C ARG A 277 -14.53 -1.56 -4.35
N GLU A 278 -14.80 -2.76 -4.87
CA GLU A 278 -15.53 -3.81 -4.16
C GLU A 278 -14.71 -4.47 -3.05
N LYS A 279 -13.38 -4.54 -3.21
CA LYS A 279 -12.46 -5.13 -2.22
C LYS A 279 -11.80 -4.10 -1.32
N ALA A 280 -12.38 -2.91 -1.19
CA ALA A 280 -11.84 -1.91 -0.27
C ALA A 280 -11.75 -2.47 1.16
N PRO A 281 -10.62 -2.28 1.87
CA PRO A 281 -10.45 -2.75 3.24
C PRO A 281 -11.60 -2.30 4.15
N GLY A 282 -12.09 -3.22 4.99
CA GLY A 282 -13.19 -2.96 5.92
C GLY A 282 -14.59 -3.10 5.34
N GLN A 283 -14.78 -3.19 4.02
CA GLN A 283 -16.12 -3.31 3.42
C GLN A 283 -16.80 -4.63 3.78
N ARG A 284 -16.07 -5.74 3.66
CA ARG A 284 -16.59 -7.08 3.96
C ARG A 284 -16.95 -7.20 5.43
N GLU A 285 -16.05 -6.76 6.31
CA GLU A 285 -16.26 -6.81 7.75
C GLU A 285 -17.44 -5.93 8.16
N CYS A 286 -17.64 -4.78 7.50
CA CYS A 286 -18.85 -3.98 7.68
C CYS A 286 -20.11 -4.74 7.28
N ASP A 287 -20.10 -5.43 6.13
CA ASP A 287 -21.25 -6.23 5.66
C ASP A 287 -21.58 -7.38 6.61
N ASP A 288 -20.59 -8.17 6.99
CA ASP A 288 -20.75 -9.27 7.94
C ASP A 288 -21.30 -8.74 9.29
N SER A 289 -20.78 -7.60 9.76
CA SER A 289 -21.20 -6.98 11.02
C SER A 289 -22.61 -6.37 10.95
N ILE A 290 -23.03 -5.85 9.78
CA ILE A 290 -24.39 -5.40 9.52
C ILE A 290 -25.37 -6.56 9.60
N GLU A 291 -25.02 -7.73 9.06
CA GLU A 291 -25.85 -8.94 9.16
C GLU A 291 -26.04 -9.39 10.61
N VAL A 292 -24.97 -9.38 11.41
CA VAL A 292 -25.02 -9.73 12.85
C VAL A 292 -25.95 -8.77 13.61
N LEU A 293 -25.83 -7.45 13.40
CA LEU A 293 -26.71 -6.48 14.07
C LEU A 293 -28.19 -6.64 13.64
N ASN A 294 -28.45 -6.94 12.37
CA ASN A 294 -29.81 -7.27 11.92
C ASN A 294 -30.36 -8.54 12.61
N GLY A 295 -29.50 -9.54 12.84
CA GLY A 295 -29.85 -10.72 13.66
C GLY A 295 -30.22 -10.33 15.09
N CYS A 296 -29.38 -9.52 15.74
CA CYS A 296 -29.60 -8.99 17.08
C CYS A 296 -30.95 -8.25 17.20
N ILE A 297 -31.29 -7.39 16.23
CA ILE A 297 -32.57 -6.66 16.21
C ILE A 297 -33.75 -7.64 16.14
N ARG A 298 -33.67 -8.68 15.29
CA ARG A 298 -34.72 -9.71 15.19
C ARG A 298 -34.90 -10.47 16.50
N GLU A 299 -33.83 -10.78 17.21
CA GLU A 299 -33.90 -11.43 18.52
C GLU A 299 -34.59 -10.55 19.57
N VAL A 300 -34.26 -9.27 19.62
CA VAL A 300 -34.94 -8.32 20.52
C VAL A 300 -36.41 -8.18 20.13
N ASP A 301 -36.75 -8.11 18.84
CA ASP A 301 -38.14 -8.05 18.38
C ASP A 301 -38.95 -9.29 18.79
N GLN A 302 -38.36 -10.48 18.68
CA GLN A 302 -38.99 -11.72 19.16
C GLN A 302 -39.20 -11.70 20.67
N ALA A 303 -38.21 -11.24 21.44
CA ALA A 303 -38.33 -11.10 22.88
C ALA A 303 -39.40 -10.07 23.27
N SER A 304 -39.50 -8.95 22.56
CA SER A 304 -40.53 -7.93 22.74
C SER A 304 -41.92 -8.49 22.46
N LEU A 305 -42.10 -9.25 21.38
CA LEU A 305 -43.38 -9.92 21.08
C LEU A 305 -43.76 -10.94 22.17
N ALA A 306 -42.79 -11.72 22.66
CA ALA A 306 -43.01 -12.69 23.74
C ALA A 306 -43.32 -11.99 25.08
N ALA A 307 -42.72 -10.83 25.36
CA ALA A 307 -43.03 -10.03 26.55
C ALA A 307 -44.46 -9.49 26.48
N ILE A 308 -44.88 -8.97 25.33
CA ILE A 308 -46.25 -8.48 25.09
C ILE A 308 -47.28 -9.60 25.26
N SER A 309 -46.98 -10.81 24.79
CA SER A 309 -47.87 -11.98 24.94
C SER A 309 -47.78 -12.65 26.32
N GLN A 310 -46.96 -12.14 27.25
CA GLN A 310 -46.68 -12.73 28.56
C GLN A 310 -46.10 -14.16 28.48
N GLN A 311 -45.36 -14.46 27.42
CA GLN A 311 -44.73 -15.76 27.16
C GLN A 311 -43.21 -15.73 27.29
N LEU A 312 -42.61 -14.57 27.64
CA LEU A 312 -41.17 -14.47 27.85
C LEU A 312 -40.77 -15.21 29.15
N THR A 313 -40.12 -16.36 29.00
CA THR A 313 -39.73 -17.20 30.13
C THR A 313 -38.49 -16.64 30.85
N PRO A 314 -38.50 -16.59 32.21
CA PRO A 314 -37.34 -16.19 32.99
C PRO A 314 -36.12 -17.08 32.70
N ARG A 315 -34.97 -16.48 32.40
CA ARG A 315 -33.70 -17.20 32.18
C ARG A 315 -32.79 -17.17 33.41
N GLU A 316 -32.42 -18.32 33.96
CA GLU A 316 -31.58 -18.40 35.17
C GLU A 316 -30.08 -18.24 34.91
N ASP A 317 -29.59 -18.63 33.73
CA ASP A 317 -28.14 -18.85 33.47
C ASP A 317 -27.34 -17.62 33.01
N ILE A 318 -27.94 -16.44 32.88
CA ILE A 318 -27.29 -15.27 32.27
C ILE A 318 -26.82 -14.26 33.33
N SER A 319 -25.50 -14.05 33.40
CA SER A 319 -24.85 -13.02 34.22
C SER A 319 -25.25 -11.61 33.76
N MET A 320 -25.52 -10.71 34.70
CA MET A 320 -26.06 -9.35 34.50
C MET A 320 -25.02 -8.33 33.98
N GLU A 321 -24.18 -8.68 33.01
CA GLU A 321 -23.08 -7.79 32.57
C GLU A 321 -23.44 -6.88 31.37
N MET A 322 -24.70 -6.42 31.28
CA MET A 322 -25.11 -5.44 30.27
C MET A 322 -24.24 -4.18 30.30
N ALA A 323 -23.90 -3.70 31.50
CA ALA A 323 -23.11 -2.48 31.67
C ALA A 323 -21.70 -2.59 31.10
N ALA A 324 -21.08 -3.78 31.17
CA ALA A 324 -19.75 -4.01 30.62
C ALA A 324 -19.78 -3.95 29.08
N SER A 325 -20.72 -4.65 28.43
CA SER A 325 -20.87 -4.60 26.98
C SER A 325 -21.17 -3.19 26.47
N VAL A 326 -22.07 -2.45 27.15
CA VAL A 326 -22.37 -1.06 26.78
C VAL A 326 -21.14 -0.16 26.93
N HIS A 327 -20.35 -0.35 27.98
CA HIS A 327 -19.11 0.41 28.19
C HIS A 327 -18.10 0.16 27.08
N GLU A 328 -17.88 -1.11 26.71
CA GLU A 328 -16.97 -1.48 25.62
C GLU A 328 -17.44 -0.96 24.26
N ILE A 329 -18.74 -1.05 23.96
CA ILE A 329 -19.33 -0.46 22.76
C ILE A 329 -19.06 1.05 22.74
N SER A 330 -19.31 1.75 23.85
CA SER A 330 -19.07 3.20 23.96
C SER A 330 -17.61 3.57 23.71
N ASN A 331 -16.65 2.77 24.21
CA ASN A 331 -15.22 3.01 24.03
C ASN A 331 -14.77 2.83 22.57
N LEU A 332 -15.53 2.08 21.76
CA LEU A 332 -15.19 1.79 20.36
C LEU A 332 -15.85 2.74 19.35
N ILE A 333 -16.81 3.57 19.76
CA ILE A 333 -17.46 4.56 18.87
C ILE A 333 -16.42 5.48 18.23
N ASP A 334 -15.57 6.13 19.03
CA ASP A 334 -14.56 7.07 18.52
C ASP A 334 -13.49 6.37 17.65
N PRO A 335 -12.90 5.23 18.05
CA PRO A 335 -12.02 4.44 17.19
C PRO A 335 -12.63 4.05 15.84
N VAL A 336 -13.88 3.59 15.79
CA VAL A 336 -14.55 3.28 14.52
C VAL A 336 -14.71 4.55 13.69
N GLY A 337 -15.06 5.68 14.33
CA GLY A 337 -15.18 6.97 13.65
C GLY A 337 -13.86 7.51 13.10
N VAL A 338 -12.73 7.27 13.76
CA VAL A 338 -11.39 7.58 13.22
C VAL A 338 -11.10 6.68 12.02
N ALA A 339 -11.30 5.36 12.16
CA ALA A 339 -11.01 4.42 11.10
C ALA A 339 -11.86 4.67 9.84
N ALA A 340 -13.15 4.95 10.01
CA ALA A 340 -14.07 5.30 8.94
C ALA A 340 -13.68 6.58 8.19
N ARG A 341 -12.91 7.48 8.81
CA ARG A 341 -12.47 8.75 8.20
C ARG A 341 -11.15 8.64 7.45
N SER A 342 -10.21 7.83 7.94
CA SER A 342 -8.84 7.89 7.43
C SER A 342 -8.05 6.59 7.45
N GLU A 343 -8.57 5.51 8.03
CA GLU A 343 -7.82 4.26 8.20
C GLU A 343 -8.64 3.08 7.71
N ALA A 344 -8.81 2.97 6.39
CA ALA A 344 -9.58 1.90 5.75
C ALA A 344 -9.15 0.50 6.22
N SER A 345 -7.85 0.27 6.41
CA SER A 345 -7.31 -1.00 6.90
C SER A 345 -7.66 -1.32 8.35
N GLN A 346 -7.98 -0.33 9.18
CA GLN A 346 -8.38 -0.54 10.58
C GLN A 346 -9.89 -0.62 10.74
N LEU A 347 -10.67 -0.12 9.78
CA LEU A 347 -12.12 -0.04 9.86
C LEU A 347 -12.74 -1.40 10.15
N GLY A 348 -12.36 -2.43 9.39
CA GLY A 348 -12.91 -3.78 9.57
C GLY A 348 -12.69 -4.32 10.98
N HIS A 349 -11.45 -4.28 11.48
CA HIS A 349 -11.14 -4.73 12.83
C HIS A 349 -11.94 -4.00 13.92
N LYS A 350 -12.04 -2.66 13.83
CA LYS A 350 -12.77 -1.87 14.84
C LYS A 350 -14.26 -2.15 14.81
N VAL A 351 -14.84 -2.30 13.61
CA VAL A 351 -16.26 -2.64 13.44
C VAL A 351 -16.56 -4.04 13.97
N SER A 352 -15.77 -5.05 13.60
CA SER A 352 -15.96 -6.42 14.10
C SER A 352 -15.80 -6.50 15.63
N GLN A 353 -14.81 -5.77 16.19
CA GLN A 353 -14.64 -5.70 17.64
C GLN A 353 -15.86 -5.09 18.33
N MET A 354 -16.39 -3.98 17.81
CA MET A 354 -17.57 -3.33 18.38
C MET A 354 -18.82 -4.22 18.30
N VAL A 355 -19.03 -4.90 17.18
CA VAL A 355 -20.20 -5.76 16.97
C VAL A 355 -20.14 -7.04 17.80
N SER A 356 -18.95 -7.54 18.14
CA SER A 356 -18.80 -8.72 19.01
C SER A 356 -19.43 -8.57 20.41
N TYR A 357 -19.64 -7.33 20.87
CA TYR A 357 -20.29 -7.04 22.15
C TYR A 357 -21.82 -7.00 22.09
N PHE A 358 -22.44 -7.02 20.90
CA PHE A 358 -23.89 -6.93 20.77
C PHE A 358 -24.58 -8.26 21.09
N GLU A 359 -24.09 -9.41 20.63
CA GLU A 359 -24.66 -10.71 21.01
C GLU A 359 -24.77 -10.91 22.54
N PRO A 360 -23.69 -10.73 23.34
CA PRO A 360 -23.80 -10.85 24.79
C PRO A 360 -24.70 -9.77 25.41
N LEU A 361 -24.72 -8.56 24.85
CA LEU A 361 -25.64 -7.50 25.29
C LEU A 361 -27.10 -7.89 25.08
N ILE A 362 -27.47 -8.41 23.90
CA ILE A 362 -28.84 -8.83 23.58
C ILE A 362 -29.25 -9.97 24.51
N MET A 363 -28.41 -10.98 24.69
CA MET A 363 -28.69 -12.08 25.60
C MET A 363 -28.92 -11.59 27.04
N ALA A 364 -28.08 -10.68 27.54
CA ALA A 364 -28.20 -10.11 28.87
C ALA A 364 -29.44 -9.21 29.02
N ALA A 365 -29.79 -8.45 27.98
CA ALA A 365 -31.00 -7.60 27.94
C ALA A 365 -32.28 -8.45 28.00
N ILE A 366 -32.37 -9.49 27.17
CA ILE A 366 -33.51 -10.42 27.16
C ILE A 366 -33.61 -11.16 28.50
N GLY A 367 -32.47 -11.63 29.03
CA GLY A 367 -32.41 -12.28 30.34
C GLY A 367 -32.88 -11.36 31.48
N THR A 368 -32.44 -10.10 31.45
CA THR A 368 -32.87 -9.09 32.43
C THR A 368 -34.37 -8.79 32.29
N ALA A 369 -34.84 -8.52 31.08
CA ALA A 369 -36.25 -8.26 30.78
C ALA A 369 -37.16 -9.42 31.22
N SER A 370 -36.71 -10.67 31.06
CA SER A 370 -37.47 -11.86 31.47
C SER A 370 -37.72 -11.96 32.99
N LYS A 371 -36.92 -11.27 33.80
CA LYS A 371 -37.03 -11.24 35.28
C LYS A 371 -37.77 -10.00 35.80
N ILE A 372 -38.05 -9.02 34.94
CA ILE A 372 -38.72 -7.79 35.34
C ILE A 372 -40.22 -8.04 35.45
N VAL A 373 -40.79 -7.76 36.63
CA VAL A 373 -42.23 -7.91 36.90
C VAL A 373 -43.05 -6.76 36.28
N SER A 374 -42.49 -5.55 36.25
CA SER A 374 -43.17 -4.39 35.67
C SER A 374 -43.11 -4.43 34.15
N SER A 375 -44.26 -4.65 33.49
CA SER A 375 -44.35 -4.66 32.03
C SER A 375 -43.80 -3.38 31.39
N GLN A 376 -43.99 -2.22 32.03
CA GLN A 376 -43.44 -0.95 31.56
C GLN A 376 -41.91 -0.93 31.57
N GLN A 377 -41.28 -1.41 32.65
CA GLN A 377 -39.82 -1.48 32.75
C GLN A 377 -39.24 -2.59 31.88
N GLN A 378 -39.94 -3.72 31.75
CA GLN A 378 -39.57 -4.83 30.87
C GLN A 378 -39.47 -4.37 29.42
N MET A 379 -40.50 -3.69 28.91
CA MET A 379 -40.49 -3.13 27.57
C MET A 379 -39.45 -2.02 27.41
N ALA A 380 -39.27 -1.15 28.42
CA ALA A 380 -38.26 -0.09 28.35
C ALA A 380 -36.84 -0.62 28.14
N VAL A 381 -36.46 -1.74 28.79
CA VAL A 381 -35.14 -2.37 28.60
C VAL A 381 -34.99 -2.90 27.17
N LEU A 382 -36.00 -3.59 26.64
CA LEU A 382 -35.96 -4.15 25.29
C LEU A 382 -35.94 -3.04 24.23
N ASP A 383 -36.77 -2.01 24.38
CA ASP A 383 -36.84 -0.88 23.46
C ASP A 383 -35.54 -0.06 23.45
N GLN A 384 -34.92 0.18 24.62
CA GLN A 384 -33.62 0.86 24.69
C GLN A 384 -32.50 0.03 24.07
N THR A 385 -32.50 -1.28 24.29
CA THR A 385 -31.51 -2.20 23.68
C THR A 385 -31.67 -2.23 22.17
N LYS A 386 -32.91 -2.29 21.67
CA LYS A 386 -33.22 -2.19 20.25
C LYS A 386 -32.73 -0.86 19.68
N THR A 387 -33.08 0.25 20.31
CA THR A 387 -32.66 1.60 19.89
C THR A 387 -31.14 1.70 19.75
N LEU A 388 -30.39 1.22 20.76
CA LEU A 388 -28.93 1.19 20.71
C LEU A 388 -28.39 0.36 19.54
N THR A 389 -29.01 -0.80 19.28
CA THR A 389 -28.64 -1.68 18.17
C THR A 389 -28.94 -1.06 16.80
N GLU A 390 -30.08 -0.37 16.66
CA GLU A 390 -30.43 0.38 15.45
C GLU A 390 -29.50 1.58 15.22
N SER A 391 -29.15 2.31 16.28
CA SER A 391 -28.17 3.39 16.21
C SER A 391 -26.79 2.88 15.77
N ALA A 392 -26.33 1.76 16.32
CA ALA A 392 -25.10 1.11 15.91
C ALA A 392 -25.16 0.64 14.45
N LEU A 393 -26.25 0.01 14.02
CA LEU A 393 -26.46 -0.41 12.63
C LEU A 393 -26.37 0.78 11.67
N GLN A 394 -27.05 1.87 12.01
CA GLN A 394 -27.03 3.10 11.23
C GLN A 394 -25.63 3.73 11.20
N MET A 395 -24.89 3.63 12.30
CA MET A 395 -23.48 4.04 12.38
C MET A 395 -22.59 3.18 11.46
N LEU A 396 -22.76 1.85 11.44
CA LEU A 396 -22.03 0.96 10.53
C LEU A 396 -22.29 1.28 9.05
N TYR A 397 -23.54 1.58 8.66
CA TYR A 397 -23.82 2.01 7.29
C TYR A 397 -23.02 3.25 6.89
N THR A 398 -22.94 4.26 7.78
CA THR A 398 -22.09 5.43 7.53
C THR A 398 -20.60 5.09 7.55
N ALA A 399 -20.16 4.19 8.43
CA ALA A 399 -18.76 3.76 8.49
C ALA A 399 -18.34 3.09 7.18
N LYS A 400 -19.20 2.19 6.69
CA LYS A 400 -19.02 1.47 5.43
C LYS A 400 -18.96 2.43 4.25
N GLU A 401 -19.90 3.35 4.14
CA GLU A 401 -19.96 4.29 3.01
C GLU A 401 -18.80 5.31 3.06
N ALA A 402 -18.35 5.71 4.26
CA ALA A 402 -17.14 6.51 4.41
C ALA A 402 -15.87 5.72 4.07
N GLY A 403 -15.81 4.44 4.47
CA GLY A 403 -14.82 3.45 4.02
C GLY A 403 -13.36 3.77 4.35
N GLY A 404 -13.09 4.73 5.23
CA GLY A 404 -11.73 5.24 5.47
C GLY A 404 -11.26 6.26 4.44
N ASN A 405 -12.16 6.85 3.66
CA ASN A 405 -11.85 7.84 2.64
C ASN A 405 -11.79 9.27 3.22
N PRO A 406 -10.61 9.92 3.28
CA PRO A 406 -10.48 11.27 3.81
C PRO A 406 -11.26 12.33 3.03
N LYS A 407 -11.60 12.04 1.76
CA LYS A 407 -12.32 12.96 0.86
C LYS A 407 -13.84 12.93 1.06
N ALA A 408 -14.38 12.00 1.84
CA ALA A 408 -15.82 11.89 2.12
C ALA A 408 -16.28 12.85 3.25
N ALA A 409 -16.01 14.16 3.10
CA ALA A 409 -16.27 15.15 4.15
C ALA A 409 -17.75 15.25 4.59
N HIS A 410 -18.68 15.09 3.65
CA HIS A 410 -20.13 15.11 3.93
C HIS A 410 -20.59 13.96 4.87
N MET A 411 -19.86 12.85 4.87
CA MET A 411 -20.15 11.70 5.73
C MET A 411 -19.71 11.93 7.18
N GLN A 412 -18.84 12.91 7.42
CA GLN A 412 -18.37 13.26 8.76
C GLN A 412 -19.46 13.94 9.60
N GLU A 413 -20.31 14.74 8.95
CA GLU A 413 -21.47 15.36 9.60
C GLU A 413 -22.54 14.32 9.93
N ALA A 414 -22.79 13.38 9.00
CA ALA A 414 -23.71 12.26 9.22
C ALA A 414 -23.24 11.34 10.36
N TRP A 415 -21.94 11.06 10.46
CA TRP A 415 -21.36 10.31 11.58
C TRP A 415 -21.59 11.02 12.92
N ARG A 416 -21.24 12.30 13.02
CA ARG A 416 -21.40 13.09 14.25
C ARG A 416 -22.84 13.24 14.70
N SER A 417 -23.80 13.23 13.79
CA SER A 417 -25.23 13.27 14.13
C SER A 417 -25.75 11.94 14.67
N ARG A 418 -25.08 10.81 14.37
CA ARG A 418 -25.52 9.46 14.74
C ARG A 418 -24.86 8.96 16.03
N CYS A 419 -23.71 9.51 16.42
CA CYS A 419 -23.04 9.20 17.68
C CYS A 419 -23.54 10.01 18.89
N ARG A 420 -24.36 11.06 18.67
CA ARG A 420 -25.05 11.80 19.73
C ARG A 420 -26.44 11.20 19.93
#